data_AF-A0A5C7RF79-F1
#
_entry.id   AF-A0A5C7RF79-F1
#
_cell.length_a   1.000
_cell.length_b   1.000
_cell.length_c   1.000
_cell.angle_alpha   90.00
_cell.angle_beta   90.00
_cell.angle_gamma   90.00
#
_symmetry.space_group_name_H-M   'P 1'
#
loop_
_entity.id
_entity.type
_entity.pdbx_description
1 polymer ?
#
loop_
_entity_poly.entity_id
_entity_poly.type
_entity_poly.pdbx_seq_one_letter_code
_entity_poly.pdbx_strand_id
1 'polypeptide(L)'
;MNGFFKMILVTSIIYFAVVKTAYSYCEGLEGNAGFNCKQAILAEQIQKEQWSLYSSREQELASSIGRINYEFFRVNGYLPQVTNETVAAMANSIGASNDELSFVIERMNGEYAYYSALNNVSSTLRDIDNLINNINSGSF
;
A
#
# COMPACT_ATOMS: atom_id res chain seq x y z
N MET A 1 18.45 -15.50 26.21
CA MET A 1 17.52 -14.87 25.25
C MET A 1 17.49 -15.73 24.00
N ASN A 2 16.37 -16.42 23.76
CA ASN A 2 16.17 -17.32 22.61
C ASN A 2 16.29 -16.57 21.28
N GLY A 3 16.84 -17.23 20.25
CA GLY A 3 17.12 -16.65 18.93
C GLY A 3 15.90 -15.99 18.26
N PHE A 4 14.69 -16.44 18.56
CA PHE A 4 13.43 -15.88 18.08
C PHE A 4 13.20 -14.43 18.55
N PHE A 5 13.52 -14.13 19.81
CA PHE A 5 13.40 -12.77 20.37
C PHE A 5 14.42 -11.79 19.77
N LYS A 6 15.63 -12.27 19.45
CA LYS A 6 16.64 -11.45 18.76
C LYS A 6 16.22 -11.13 17.33
N MET A 7 15.63 -12.09 16.61
CA MET A 7 15.17 -11.90 15.24
C MET A 7 14.05 -10.85 15.16
N ILE A 8 13.02 -10.96 16.03
CA ILE A 8 11.93 -9.98 16.13
C ILE A 8 12.47 -8.58 16.44
N LEU A 9 13.37 -8.46 17.43
CA LEU A 9 13.93 -7.17 17.82
C LEU A 9 14.74 -6.51 16.69
N VAL A 10 15.54 -7.28 15.96
CA VAL A 10 16.37 -6.79 14.85
C VAL A 10 15.50 -6.38 13.66
N THR A 11 14.48 -7.16 13.29
CA THR A 11 13.54 -6.78 12.23
C THR A 11 12.76 -5.52 12.57
N SER A 12 12.32 -5.37 13.83
CA SER A 12 11.60 -4.19 14.27
C SER A 12 12.48 -2.93 14.24
N ILE A 13 13.74 -3.01 14.71
CA ILE A 13 14.67 -1.87 14.74
C ILE A 13 15.03 -1.40 13.33
N ILE A 14 15.32 -2.32 12.41
CA ILE A 14 15.61 -1.99 11.01
C ILE A 14 14.38 -1.36 10.34
N TYR A 15 13.18 -1.89 10.64
CA TYR A 15 11.93 -1.35 10.11
C TYR A 15 11.64 0.07 10.60
N PHE A 16 11.78 0.34 11.90
CA PHE A 16 11.63 1.70 12.45
C PHE A 16 12.58 2.70 11.81
N ALA A 17 13.83 2.30 11.52
CA ALA A 17 14.79 3.16 10.83
C ALA A 17 14.35 3.46 9.39
N VAL A 18 13.90 2.45 8.64
CA VAL A 18 13.44 2.60 7.25
C VAL A 18 12.19 3.48 7.16
N VAL A 19 11.21 3.28 8.06
CA VAL A 19 9.98 4.10 8.12
C VAL A 19 10.32 5.56 8.44
N LYS A 20 11.21 5.80 9.41
CA LYS A 20 11.65 7.16 9.76
C LYS A 20 12.38 7.87 8.61
N THR A 21 13.23 7.16 7.88
CA THR A 21 13.88 7.69 6.68
C THR A 21 12.87 8.00 5.56
N ALA A 22 11.88 7.14 5.35
CA ALA A 22 10.83 7.37 4.37
C ALA A 22 9.95 8.60 4.73
N TYR A 23 9.59 8.76 6.01
CA TYR A 23 8.87 9.96 6.47
C TYR A 23 9.68 11.24 6.27
N SER A 24 10.99 11.20 6.53
CA SER A 24 11.90 12.33 6.29
C SER A 24 12.00 12.68 4.81
N TYR A 25 11.99 11.68 3.91
CA TYR A 25 11.89 11.93 2.47
C TYR A 25 10.58 12.63 2.10
N CYS A 26 9.44 12.21 2.68
CA CYS A 26 8.15 12.87 2.45
C CYS A 26 8.09 14.31 3.02
N GLU A 27 8.89 14.64 4.03
CA GLU A 27 8.99 16.01 4.56
C GLU A 27 9.73 16.96 3.62
N GLY A 28 10.57 16.43 2.73
CA GLY A 28 11.19 17.19 1.64
C GLY A 28 10.26 17.44 0.44
N LEU A 29 9.05 16.87 0.44
CA LEU A 29 8.03 17.05 -0.60
C LEU A 29 7.01 18.10 -0.17
N GLU A 30 6.75 19.10 -1.01
CA GLU A 30 5.79 20.16 -0.72
C GLU A 30 4.34 19.79 -1.08
N GLY A 31 3.37 20.42 -0.40
CA GLY A 31 1.94 20.33 -0.72
C GLY A 31 1.37 18.91 -0.70
N ASN A 32 0.54 18.60 -1.70
CA ASN A 32 -0.16 17.32 -1.80
C ASN A 32 0.79 16.11 -1.98
N ALA A 33 2.00 16.33 -2.51
CA ALA A 33 3.02 15.29 -2.67
C ALA A 33 3.44 14.72 -1.30
N GLY A 34 3.81 15.61 -0.38
CA GLY A 34 4.22 15.24 0.98
C GLY A 34 3.10 14.58 1.76
N PHE A 35 1.86 15.08 1.65
CA PHE A 35 0.69 14.47 2.27
C PHE A 35 0.45 13.04 1.77
N ASN A 36 0.38 12.84 0.44
CA ASN A 36 0.13 11.52 -0.14
C ASN A 36 1.26 10.53 0.16
N CYS A 37 2.51 11.00 0.20
CA CYS A 37 3.68 10.20 0.57
C CYS A 37 3.58 9.69 2.02
N LYS A 38 3.20 10.57 2.96
CA LYS A 38 2.96 10.19 4.36
C LYS A 38 1.79 9.20 4.49
N GLN A 39 0.72 9.36 3.72
CA GLN A 39 -0.41 8.42 3.70
C GLN A 39 -0.01 7.04 3.17
N ALA A 40 0.82 6.97 2.12
CA ALA A 40 1.32 5.71 1.59
C ALA A 40 2.19 4.96 2.61
N ILE A 41 3.08 5.67 3.33
CA ILE A 41 3.92 5.07 4.38
C ILE A 41 3.04 4.58 5.54
N LEU A 42 2.07 5.38 5.98
CA LEU A 42 1.15 4.99 7.05
C LEU A 42 0.36 3.73 6.66
N ALA A 43 -0.14 3.66 5.43
CA ALA A 43 -0.87 2.51 4.92
C ALA A 43 0.01 1.25 4.78
N GLU A 44 1.28 1.38 4.39
CA GLU A 44 2.27 0.29 4.42
C GLU A 44 2.51 -0.20 5.85
N GLN A 45 2.62 0.74 6.79
CA GLN A 45 2.88 0.43 8.20
C GLN A 45 1.72 -0.31 8.85
N ILE A 46 0.50 0.17 8.65
CA ILE A 46 -0.71 -0.49 9.13
C ILE A 46 -0.79 -1.92 8.57
N GLN A 47 -0.54 -2.11 7.27
CA GLN A 47 -0.55 -3.45 6.67
C GLN A 47 0.49 -4.39 7.28
N LYS A 48 1.70 -3.91 7.58
CA LYS A 48 2.75 -4.72 8.22
C LYS A 48 2.46 -5.04 9.68
N GLU A 49 1.92 -4.09 10.43
CA GLU A 49 1.51 -4.32 11.82
C GLU A 49 0.37 -5.35 11.88
N GLN A 50 -0.63 -5.21 11.02
CA GLN A 50 -1.74 -6.16 10.88
C GLN A 50 -1.28 -7.56 10.46
N TRP A 51 -0.27 -7.67 9.58
CA TRP A 51 0.25 -8.95 9.11
C TRP A 51 0.68 -9.90 10.24
N SER A 52 1.27 -9.34 11.30
CA SER A 52 1.73 -10.12 12.46
C SER A 52 0.59 -10.63 13.36
N LEU A 53 -0.60 -10.07 13.20
CA LEU A 53 -1.80 -10.40 13.97
C LEU A 53 -2.70 -11.42 13.24
N TYR A 54 -2.50 -11.58 11.93
CA TYR A 54 -3.28 -12.49 11.10
C TYR A 54 -2.95 -13.95 11.38
N SER A 55 -3.98 -14.78 11.41
CA SER A 55 -3.86 -16.24 11.33
C SER A 55 -3.22 -16.65 10.00
N SER A 56 -2.74 -17.90 9.91
CA SER A 56 -2.16 -18.42 8.66
C SER A 56 -3.13 -18.34 7.48
N ARG A 57 -4.44 -18.52 7.75
CA ARG A 57 -5.48 -18.43 6.73
C ARG A 57 -5.69 -16.99 6.25
N GLU A 58 -5.74 -16.03 7.16
CA GLU A 58 -5.82 -14.61 6.83
C GLU A 58 -4.59 -14.12 6.05
N GLN A 59 -3.39 -14.62 6.39
CA GLN A 59 -2.17 -14.32 5.63
C GLN A 59 -2.21 -14.86 4.18
N GLU A 60 -2.76 -16.07 3.99
CA GLU A 60 -2.97 -16.66 2.66
C GLU A 60 -3.95 -15.82 1.82
N LEU A 61 -5.09 -15.44 2.42
CA LEU A 61 -6.09 -14.59 1.79
C LEU A 61 -5.52 -13.21 1.45
N ALA A 62 -4.83 -12.57 2.40
CA ALA A 62 -4.20 -11.26 2.20
C ALA A 62 -3.15 -11.29 1.09
N SER A 63 -2.34 -12.36 1.02
CA SER A 63 -1.37 -12.55 -0.07
C SER A 63 -2.05 -12.67 -1.43
N SER A 64 -3.14 -13.44 -1.49
CA SER A 64 -3.87 -13.70 -2.73
C SER A 64 -4.56 -12.44 -3.25
N ILE A 65 -5.20 -11.68 -2.35
CA ILE A 65 -5.80 -10.37 -2.66
C ILE A 65 -4.73 -9.42 -3.20
N GLY A 66 -3.60 -9.30 -2.51
CA GLY A 66 -2.50 -8.42 -2.91
C GLY A 66 -1.91 -8.75 -4.27
N ARG A 67 -1.77 -10.05 -4.59
CA ARG A 67 -1.31 -10.49 -5.91
C ARG A 67 -2.31 -10.14 -7.01
N ILE A 68 -3.61 -10.40 -6.79
CA ILE A 68 -4.64 -10.11 -7.79
C ILE A 68 -4.73 -8.60 -8.06
N ASN A 69 -4.75 -7.80 -7.00
CA ASN A 69 -4.82 -6.35 -7.09
C ASN A 69 -3.55 -5.76 -7.73
N TYR A 70 -2.36 -6.27 -7.39
CA TYR A 70 -1.12 -5.86 -8.05
C TYR A 70 -1.16 -6.13 -9.56
N GLU A 71 -1.57 -7.32 -9.97
CA GLU A 71 -1.66 -7.65 -11.40
C GLU A 71 -2.71 -6.79 -12.12
N PHE A 72 -3.86 -6.55 -11.48
CA PHE A 72 -4.87 -5.66 -12.03
C PHE A 72 -4.32 -4.23 -12.19
N PHE A 73 -3.64 -3.69 -11.19
CA PHE A 73 -3.02 -2.37 -11.24
C PHE A 73 -1.94 -2.30 -12.32
N ARG A 74 -1.07 -3.32 -12.42
CA ARG A 74 0.00 -3.39 -13.44
C ARG A 74 -0.56 -3.31 -14.86
N VAL A 75 -1.72 -3.92 -15.10
CA VAL A 75 -2.37 -3.95 -16.42
C VAL A 75 -3.16 -2.68 -16.70
N ASN A 76 -3.87 -2.14 -15.71
CA ASN A 76 -4.87 -1.08 -15.93
C ASN A 76 -4.44 0.31 -15.45
N GLY A 77 -3.42 0.40 -14.59
CA GLY A 77 -2.96 1.65 -13.97
C GLY A 77 -3.84 2.15 -12.81
N TYR A 78 -4.84 1.39 -12.39
CA TYR A 78 -5.72 1.68 -11.25
C TYR A 78 -6.16 0.38 -10.56
N LEU A 79 -6.66 0.46 -9.33
CA LEU A 79 -7.24 -0.69 -8.63
C LEU A 79 -8.77 -0.77 -8.81
N PRO A 80 -9.36 -1.98 -8.77
CA PRO A 80 -10.80 -2.11 -8.81
C PRO A 80 -11.43 -1.41 -7.59
N GLN A 81 -12.50 -0.65 -7.81
CA GLN A 81 -13.25 -0.04 -6.72
C GLN A 81 -13.84 -1.14 -5.83
N VAL A 82 -13.80 -0.94 -4.51
CA VAL A 82 -14.35 -1.90 -3.54
C VAL A 82 -15.88 -1.75 -3.52
N THR A 83 -16.57 -2.68 -4.16
CA THR A 83 -18.03 -2.77 -4.31
C THR A 83 -18.46 -4.19 -3.94
N ASN A 84 -19.77 -4.42 -3.74
CA ASN A 84 -20.25 -5.77 -3.44
C ASN A 84 -19.90 -6.77 -4.55
N GLU A 85 -19.99 -6.35 -5.81
CA GLU A 85 -19.66 -7.17 -6.97
C GLU A 85 -18.18 -7.52 -7.02
N THR A 86 -17.29 -6.55 -6.82
CA THR A 86 -15.84 -6.78 -6.85
C THR A 86 -15.36 -7.59 -5.65
N VAL A 87 -15.95 -7.39 -4.48
CA VAL A 87 -15.70 -8.22 -3.29
C VAL A 87 -16.13 -9.66 -3.53
N ALA A 88 -17.32 -9.88 -4.08
CA ALA A 88 -17.80 -11.24 -4.39
C ALA A 88 -16.90 -11.94 -5.42
N ALA A 89 -16.49 -11.22 -6.48
CA ALA A 89 -15.56 -11.75 -7.48
C ALA A 89 -14.20 -12.10 -6.88
N MET A 90 -13.66 -11.24 -6.01
CA MET A 90 -12.41 -11.49 -5.28
C MET A 90 -12.54 -12.72 -4.37
N ALA A 91 -13.57 -12.77 -3.52
CA ALA A 91 -13.82 -13.86 -2.59
C ALA A 91 -13.94 -15.21 -3.30
N ASN A 92 -14.67 -15.27 -4.42
CA ASN A 92 -14.77 -16.46 -5.25
C ASN A 92 -13.41 -16.86 -5.85
N SER A 93 -12.62 -15.89 -6.32
CA SER A 93 -11.32 -16.13 -6.96
C SER A 93 -10.28 -16.70 -5.99
N ILE A 94 -10.34 -16.31 -4.72
CA ILE A 94 -9.40 -16.75 -3.68
C ILE A 94 -9.97 -17.90 -2.82
N GLY A 95 -11.18 -18.38 -3.13
CA GLY A 95 -11.85 -19.43 -2.37
C GLY A 95 -12.11 -19.04 -0.91
N ALA A 96 -12.50 -17.78 -0.66
CA ALA A 96 -12.87 -17.32 0.66
C ALA A 96 -14.27 -17.83 1.05
N SER A 97 -14.46 -18.23 2.30
CA SER A 97 -15.76 -18.61 2.84
C SER A 97 -16.58 -17.37 3.24
N ASN A 98 -17.88 -17.56 3.52
CA ASN A 98 -18.78 -16.46 3.88
C ASN A 98 -18.35 -15.73 5.17
N ASP A 99 -17.83 -16.48 6.13
CA ASP A 99 -17.26 -16.01 7.40
C ASP A 99 -15.94 -15.24 7.21
N GLU A 100 -15.26 -15.40 6.08
CA GLU A 100 -14.05 -14.67 5.72
C GLU A 100 -14.35 -13.35 4.96
N LEU A 101 -15.59 -13.08 4.56
CA LEU A 101 -15.94 -11.91 3.73
C LEU A 101 -15.59 -10.57 4.38
N SER A 102 -15.79 -10.43 5.69
CA SER A 102 -15.42 -9.20 6.42
C SER A 102 -13.92 -8.91 6.29
N PHE A 103 -13.08 -9.95 6.36
CA PHE A 103 -11.64 -9.84 6.18
C PHE A 103 -11.29 -9.45 4.73
N VAL A 104 -11.94 -10.07 3.75
CA VAL A 104 -11.75 -9.73 2.32
C VAL A 104 -12.07 -8.25 2.06
N ILE A 105 -13.19 -7.76 2.60
CA ILE A 105 -13.60 -6.35 2.45
C ILE A 105 -12.58 -5.41 3.10
N GLU A 106 -12.17 -5.70 4.35
CA GLU A 106 -11.16 -4.89 5.04
C GLU A 106 -9.86 -4.83 4.24
N ARG A 107 -9.37 -5.99 3.80
CA ARG A 107 -8.12 -6.10 3.06
C ARG A 107 -8.18 -5.36 1.73
N MET A 108 -9.25 -5.52 0.96
CA MET A 108 -9.43 -4.82 -0.32
C MET A 108 -9.47 -3.30 -0.13
N ASN A 109 -10.15 -2.80 0.91
CA ASN A 109 -10.16 -1.36 1.22
C ASN A 109 -8.77 -0.86 1.61
N GLY A 110 -8.03 -1.62 2.43
CA GLY A 110 -6.66 -1.28 2.81
C GLY A 110 -5.73 -1.17 1.61
N GLU A 111 -5.81 -2.10 0.65
CA GLU A 111 -5.03 -2.02 -0.58
C GLU A 111 -5.47 -0.87 -1.48
N TYR A 112 -6.78 -0.65 -1.63
CA TYR A 112 -7.29 0.48 -2.40
C TYR A 112 -6.73 1.81 -1.88
N ALA A 113 -6.76 2.03 -0.57
CA ALA A 113 -6.19 3.22 0.05
C ALA A 113 -4.68 3.33 -0.16
N TYR A 114 -3.94 2.23 0.00
CA TYR A 114 -2.48 2.18 -0.19
C TYR A 114 -2.07 2.55 -1.62
N TYR A 115 -2.63 1.88 -2.63
CA TYR A 115 -2.27 2.15 -4.03
C TYR A 115 -2.81 3.50 -4.51
N SER A 116 -3.96 3.97 -4.01
CA SER A 116 -4.43 5.34 -4.27
C SER A 116 -3.42 6.37 -3.76
N ALA A 117 -2.87 6.18 -2.55
CA ALA A 117 -1.85 7.06 -2.02
C ALA A 117 -0.57 7.02 -2.88
N LEU A 118 -0.12 5.83 -3.29
CA LEU A 118 1.05 5.68 -4.17
C LEU A 118 0.86 6.32 -5.56
N ASN A 119 -0.29 6.12 -6.19
CA ASN A 119 -0.58 6.69 -7.51
C ASN A 119 -0.60 8.23 -7.44
N ASN A 120 -1.16 8.79 -6.36
CA ASN A 120 -1.15 10.23 -6.15
C ASN A 120 0.27 10.78 -5.94
N VAL A 121 1.15 10.05 -5.25
CA VAL A 121 2.58 10.43 -5.14
C VAL A 121 3.24 10.41 -6.51
N SER A 122 3.06 9.33 -7.28
CA SER A 122 3.66 9.18 -8.61
C SER A 122 3.20 10.26 -9.58
N SER A 123 1.89 10.58 -9.62
CA SER A 123 1.38 11.68 -10.45
C SER A 123 1.96 13.02 -10.02
N THR A 124 2.01 13.31 -8.72
CA THR A 124 2.53 14.59 -8.25
C THR A 124 4.01 14.78 -8.60
N LEU A 125 4.83 13.74 -8.46
CA LEU A 125 6.24 13.79 -8.88
C LEU A 125 6.39 14.04 -10.38
N ARG A 126 5.60 13.33 -11.20
CA ARG A 126 5.59 13.53 -12.66
C ARG A 126 5.16 14.95 -13.05
N ASP A 127 4.17 15.50 -12.37
CA ASP A 127 3.68 16.85 -12.63
C ASP A 127 4.73 17.92 -12.27
N ILE A 128 5.51 17.70 -11.20
CA ILE A 128 6.67 18.53 -10.85
C ILE A 128 7.75 18.45 -11.94
N ASP A 129 8.11 17.25 -12.40
CA ASP A 129 9.09 17.07 -13.48
C ASP A 129 8.66 17.78 -14.77
N ASN A 130 7.38 17.68 -15.13
CA ASN A 130 6.81 18.37 -16.28
C ASN A 130 6.89 19.90 -16.13
N LEU A 131 6.57 20.44 -14.96
CA LEU A 131 6.70 21.88 -14.68
C LEU A 131 8.16 22.35 -14.81
N ILE A 132 9.11 21.61 -14.26
CA ILE A 132 10.55 21.91 -14.39
C ILE A 132 10.98 21.90 -15.85
N ASN A 133 10.55 20.91 -16.63
CA ASN A 133 10.83 20.83 -18.06
C ASN A 133 10.23 22.00 -18.85
N ASN A 134 9.02 22.43 -18.53
CA ASN A 134 8.36 23.58 -19.16
C ASN A 134 9.10 24.89 -18.84
N ILE A 135 9.51 25.09 -17.58
CA ILE A 135 10.34 26.23 -17.16
C ILE A 135 11.67 26.23 -17.93
N ASN A 136 12.36 25.09 -17.97
CA ASN A 136 13.68 24.97 -18.60
C ASN A 136 13.65 25.10 -20.14
N SER A 137 12.51 24.74 -20.75
CA SER A 137 12.32 24.88 -22.20
C SER A 137 11.77 26.25 -22.61
N GLY A 138 11.39 27.12 -21.66
CA GLY A 138 10.74 28.39 -21.94
C GLY A 138 9.33 28.26 -22.54
N SER A 139 8.71 27.08 -22.37
CA SER A 139 7.39 26.75 -22.89
C SER A 139 6.35 27.05 -21.81
N PHE A 140 5.67 28.21 -21.93
CA PHE A 140 4.49 28.55 -21.12
C PHE A 140 3.29 28.81 -22.02
#